data_AF-A0A7J4T4V0-F1
#
_entry.id   AF-A0A7J4T4V0-F1
#
_cell.length_a   1.000
_cell.length_b   1.000
_cell.length_c   1.000
_cell.angle_alpha   90.00
_cell.angle_beta   90.00
_cell.angle_gamma   90.00
#
_symmetry.space_group_name_H-M   'P 1'
#
loop_
_entity.id
_entity.type
_entity.pdbx_description
1 polymer ?
#
loop_
_entity_poly.entity_id
_entity_poly.type
_entity_poly.pdbx_seq_one_letter_code
_entity_poly.pdbx_strand_id
1 'polypeptide(L)'
;MKHLFCIFNANDPTPTAYAILSAAYENVTVFVLGRERFGNRQERSLYRLKKWLSGSAKGSENWPAGLWNESWDWSKSKANVNFVEIGCLSESVFETGPDSTVIVDLKSGTKRMSIEMMEYATRRFEEPQFIMSNNGSCIALSHGLVVPTPRLSLNEMVWLSSGFVIDVDYSPDFDSSVDAIQELSFVRSGSNRYSFKQSYLERMGKSFSGDYETDRYIFHDYLEEFTAFALKHKKEIAEVYGGVRFIYPRKLKNCLGRAQWAILKSRNPDRYTVEHRTELEEFFETHSTENTELIEFVRKKIHTMEIDSLAMTTDGWMLGVECKYGRYSGIDVDRLHAICSRLSPRFYPLIVHTNQSKKYEAGVHQIPFPMLLDPFDSILIFPEVTPTNLEIVEAKFEEYADDIQEHELENSMDIIHDLLLIVKENPISWPEFYKLLQSQGIKTSGLLKFIKLHFSEKLGFSLDRPRSHTGVNWINWY
;
A
#
# COMPACT_ATOMS: atom_id res chain seq x y z
N MET A 1 -38.00 9.35 -8.44
CA MET A 1 -36.67 8.88 -8.93
C MET A 1 -35.61 9.45 -8.03
N LYS A 2 -34.59 8.70 -7.59
CA LYS A 2 -33.51 9.22 -6.74
C LYS A 2 -32.34 9.72 -7.60
N HIS A 3 -32.00 11.00 -7.43
CA HIS A 3 -30.87 11.63 -8.11
C HIS A 3 -29.80 12.02 -7.08
N LEU A 4 -28.59 11.48 -7.23
CA LEU A 4 -27.44 11.86 -6.41
C LEU A 4 -26.61 12.96 -7.07
N PHE A 5 -26.33 14.02 -6.34
CA PHE A 5 -25.27 14.99 -6.67
C PHE A 5 -24.10 14.78 -5.72
N CYS A 6 -22.89 14.66 -6.28
CA CYS A 6 -21.68 14.56 -5.48
C CYS A 6 -20.49 15.20 -6.19
N ILE A 7 -19.46 15.53 -5.41
CA ILE A 7 -18.20 16.06 -5.95
C ILE A 7 -17.24 14.90 -6.21
N PHE A 8 -16.52 14.97 -7.33
CA PHE A 8 -15.38 14.09 -7.58
C PHE A 8 -14.23 14.42 -6.63
N ASN A 9 -13.79 13.46 -5.81
CA ASN A 9 -12.58 13.62 -5.03
C ASN A 9 -11.33 13.33 -5.89
N ALA A 10 -10.65 14.40 -6.29
CA ALA A 10 -9.51 14.33 -7.20
C ALA A 10 -8.27 13.64 -6.62
N ASN A 11 -8.11 13.60 -5.30
CA ASN A 11 -6.93 13.02 -4.64
C ASN A 11 -7.06 11.51 -4.42
N ASP A 12 -8.29 11.05 -4.18
CA ASP A 12 -8.66 9.66 -3.94
C ASP A 12 -10.12 9.47 -4.38
N PRO A 13 -10.43 8.65 -5.40
CA PRO A 13 -11.78 8.47 -5.90
C PRO A 13 -12.66 7.57 -5.02
N THR A 14 -12.12 6.91 -3.98
CA THR A 14 -12.92 6.00 -3.13
C THR A 14 -14.14 6.66 -2.49
N PRO A 15 -14.10 7.91 -1.97
CA PRO A 15 -15.28 8.52 -1.37
C PRO A 15 -16.39 8.81 -2.38
N THR A 16 -16.03 9.18 -3.61
CA THR A 16 -17.01 9.35 -4.69
C THR A 16 -17.65 8.02 -5.09
N ALA A 17 -16.88 6.92 -5.09
CA ALA A 17 -17.43 5.59 -5.34
C ALA A 17 -18.37 5.12 -4.21
N TYR A 18 -18.05 5.41 -2.93
CA TYR A 18 -18.99 5.16 -1.82
C TYR A 18 -20.31 5.89 -2.02
N ALA A 19 -20.26 7.16 -2.42
CA ALA A 19 -21.46 7.95 -2.68
C ALA A 19 -22.33 7.28 -3.75
N ILE A 20 -21.73 6.89 -4.88
CA ILE A 20 -22.42 6.23 -6.00
C ILE A 20 -23.07 4.90 -5.57
N LEU A 21 -22.42 4.12 -4.70
CA LEU A 21 -22.94 2.83 -4.21
C LEU A 21 -23.88 2.92 -3.02
N SER A 22 -23.95 4.07 -2.35
CA SER A 22 -24.62 4.17 -1.05
C SER A 22 -26.13 3.90 -1.10
N ALA A 23 -26.76 4.01 -2.27
CA ALA A 23 -28.12 3.59 -2.52
C ALA A 23 -28.35 3.19 -3.99
N ALA A 24 -29.52 2.64 -4.28
CA ALA A 24 -29.96 2.40 -5.66
C ALA A 24 -30.44 3.71 -6.29
N TYR A 25 -29.51 4.51 -6.80
CA TYR A 25 -29.81 5.72 -7.58
C TYR A 25 -30.07 5.38 -9.05
N GLU A 26 -31.05 6.04 -9.65
CA GLU A 26 -31.27 5.96 -11.10
C GLU A 26 -30.29 6.88 -11.85
N ASN A 27 -30.09 8.11 -11.34
CA ASN A 27 -29.16 9.08 -11.90
C ASN A 27 -28.15 9.56 -10.87
N VAL A 28 -26.90 9.73 -11.29
CA VAL A 28 -25.85 10.36 -10.49
C VAL A 28 -25.16 11.43 -11.30
N THR A 29 -25.09 12.64 -10.76
CA THR A 29 -24.25 13.72 -11.29
C THR A 29 -23.00 13.85 -10.43
N VAL A 30 -21.84 13.62 -11.03
CA VAL A 30 -20.53 13.80 -10.41
C VAL A 30 -19.92 15.10 -10.94
N PHE A 31 -19.80 16.10 -10.07
CA PHE A 31 -19.16 17.36 -10.43
C PHE A 31 -17.64 17.23 -10.40
N VAL A 32 -17.00 17.49 -11.53
CA VAL A 32 -15.54 17.54 -11.67
C VAL A 32 -15.11 19.00 -11.66
N LEU A 33 -14.75 19.50 -10.48
CA LEU A 33 -14.40 20.90 -10.27
C LEU A 33 -12.96 21.21 -10.67
N GLY A 34 -12.78 22.26 -11.48
CA GLY A 34 -11.46 22.81 -11.79
C GLY A 34 -10.56 21.83 -12.54
N ARG A 35 -11.14 21.01 -13.42
CA ARG A 35 -10.41 19.95 -14.15
C ARG A 35 -9.20 20.51 -14.91
N GLU A 36 -9.27 21.75 -15.39
CA GLU A 36 -8.19 22.43 -16.08
C GLU A 36 -6.90 22.55 -15.25
N ARG A 37 -6.98 22.38 -13.93
CA ARG A 37 -5.84 22.43 -13.00
C ARG A 37 -5.37 21.03 -12.57
N PHE A 38 -5.98 19.97 -13.08
CA PHE A 38 -5.61 18.61 -12.70
C PHE A 38 -4.20 18.27 -13.19
N GLY A 39 -3.37 17.78 -12.27
CA GLY A 39 -2.13 17.13 -12.63
C GLY A 39 -2.36 15.68 -13.05
N ASN A 40 -1.27 15.02 -13.43
CA ASN A 40 -1.28 13.59 -13.80
C ASN A 40 -1.90 12.68 -12.73
N ARG A 41 -1.79 13.03 -11.44
CA ARG A 41 -2.37 12.24 -10.34
C ARG A 41 -3.90 12.32 -10.37
N GLN A 42 -4.46 13.51 -10.46
CA GLN A 42 -5.90 13.75 -10.45
C GLN A 42 -6.57 13.18 -11.71
N GLU A 43 -5.96 13.36 -12.88
CA GLU A 43 -6.44 12.73 -14.12
C GLU A 43 -6.44 11.19 -14.02
N ARG A 44 -5.41 10.60 -13.38
CA ARG A 44 -5.42 9.16 -13.11
C ARG A 44 -6.53 8.76 -12.15
N SER A 45 -6.83 9.54 -11.12
CA SER A 45 -7.95 9.26 -10.20
C SER A 45 -9.29 9.30 -10.93
N LEU A 46 -9.51 10.29 -11.80
CA LEU A 46 -10.73 10.41 -12.59
C LEU A 46 -10.87 9.22 -13.57
N TYR A 47 -9.77 8.85 -14.22
CA TYR A 47 -9.72 7.65 -15.06
C TYR A 47 -10.09 6.38 -14.28
N ARG A 48 -9.56 6.18 -13.07
CA ARG A 48 -9.85 5.01 -12.23
C ARG A 48 -11.32 4.94 -11.86
N LEU A 49 -11.93 6.07 -11.48
CA LEU A 49 -13.36 6.13 -11.18
C LEU A 49 -14.23 5.82 -12.42
N LYS A 50 -13.91 6.41 -13.58
CA LYS A 50 -14.63 6.14 -14.84
C LYS A 50 -14.52 4.68 -15.27
N LYS A 51 -13.33 4.07 -15.11
CA LYS A 51 -13.13 2.64 -15.37
C LYS A 51 -13.85 1.76 -14.36
N TRP A 52 -13.85 2.15 -13.09
CA TRP A 52 -14.64 1.49 -12.05
C TRP A 52 -16.13 1.42 -12.42
N LEU A 53 -16.71 2.49 -12.96
CA LEU A 53 -18.09 2.45 -13.45
C LEU A 53 -18.35 1.48 -14.62
N SER A 54 -17.31 1.06 -15.34
CA SER A 54 -17.44 0.10 -16.45
C SER A 54 -17.52 -1.36 -16.00
N GLY A 55 -17.23 -1.65 -14.73
CA GLY A 55 -17.16 -3.02 -14.19
C GLY A 55 -15.82 -3.72 -14.41
N SER A 56 -14.82 -3.04 -14.98
CA SER A 56 -13.55 -3.67 -15.33
C SER A 56 -12.37 -2.72 -15.26
N ALA A 57 -11.26 -3.22 -14.69
CA ALA A 57 -9.96 -2.58 -14.77
C ALA A 57 -9.27 -2.79 -16.12
N LYS A 58 -9.81 -3.69 -16.98
CA LYS A 58 -9.25 -4.02 -18.27
C LYS A 58 -9.19 -2.75 -19.12
N GLY A 59 -7.96 -2.36 -19.44
CA GLY A 59 -7.70 -1.26 -20.36
C GLY A 59 -8.25 -1.55 -21.75
N SER A 60 -8.44 -0.50 -22.54
CA SER A 60 -8.56 -0.67 -23.99
C SER A 60 -7.16 -1.01 -24.53
N GLU A 61 -7.05 -2.23 -25.07
CA GLU A 61 -6.04 -2.72 -26.02
C GLU A 61 -4.85 -3.53 -25.47
N ASN A 62 -4.68 -4.72 -26.06
CA ASN A 62 -3.50 -5.61 -26.06
C ASN A 62 -3.26 -6.51 -24.85
N TRP A 63 -4.31 -6.97 -24.16
CA TRP A 63 -4.17 -8.14 -23.30
C TRP A 63 -4.07 -9.41 -24.16
N PRO A 64 -3.06 -10.27 -23.97
CA PRO A 64 -3.02 -11.60 -24.56
C PRO A 64 -4.30 -12.36 -24.26
N ALA A 65 -4.77 -13.15 -25.22
CA ALA A 65 -5.95 -13.98 -25.04
C ALA A 65 -5.76 -14.89 -23.80
N GLY A 66 -6.81 -15.03 -22.99
CA GLY A 66 -6.80 -15.85 -21.77
C GLY A 66 -6.00 -15.31 -20.58
N LEU A 67 -5.13 -14.31 -20.77
CA LEU A 67 -4.26 -13.81 -19.68
C LEU A 67 -5.03 -12.94 -18.67
N TRP A 68 -6.06 -12.22 -19.12
CA TRP A 68 -6.95 -11.48 -18.22
C TRP A 68 -7.84 -12.44 -17.43
N ASN A 69 -7.88 -12.30 -16.11
CA ASN A 69 -8.77 -13.06 -15.24
C ASN A 69 -10.05 -12.27 -14.96
N GLU A 70 -11.21 -12.88 -15.17
CA GLU A 70 -12.51 -12.26 -14.89
C GLU A 70 -12.72 -11.99 -13.39
N SER A 71 -12.02 -12.70 -12.50
CA SER A 71 -12.04 -12.39 -11.06
C SER A 71 -11.43 -11.02 -10.71
N TRP A 72 -10.70 -10.39 -11.63
CA TRP A 72 -10.19 -9.02 -11.45
C TRP A 72 -11.23 -7.95 -11.79
N ASP A 73 -12.35 -8.35 -12.41
CA ASP A 73 -13.48 -7.48 -12.74
C ASP A 73 -14.46 -7.39 -11.55
N TRP A 74 -15.40 -6.44 -11.63
CA TRP A 74 -16.40 -6.21 -10.58
C TRP A 74 -17.77 -5.87 -11.17
N SER A 75 -18.78 -5.87 -10.32
CA SER A 75 -20.15 -5.58 -10.74
C SER A 75 -20.26 -4.15 -11.27
N LYS A 76 -20.77 -4.00 -12.50
CA LYS A 76 -21.02 -2.70 -13.10
C LYS A 76 -22.09 -1.93 -12.31
N SER A 77 -21.87 -0.63 -12.10
CA SER A 77 -22.92 0.24 -11.55
C SER A 77 -24.14 0.27 -12.47
N LYS A 78 -25.33 0.12 -11.88
CA LYS A 78 -26.61 0.23 -12.58
C LYS A 78 -27.08 1.68 -12.75
N ALA A 79 -26.48 2.61 -12.00
CA ALA A 79 -26.85 4.01 -12.06
C ALA A 79 -26.36 4.65 -13.36
N ASN A 80 -27.14 5.57 -13.91
CA ASN A 80 -26.70 6.42 -14.99
C ASN A 80 -25.83 7.56 -14.44
N VAL A 81 -24.51 7.40 -14.54
CA VAL A 81 -23.54 8.35 -13.97
C VAL A 81 -23.06 9.33 -15.04
N ASN A 82 -23.37 10.61 -14.83
CA ASN A 82 -22.92 11.72 -15.65
C ASN A 82 -21.79 12.50 -14.94
N PHE A 83 -20.71 12.78 -15.66
CA PHE A 83 -19.62 13.62 -15.16
C PHE A 83 -19.75 15.02 -15.76
N VAL A 84 -19.94 16.02 -14.90
CA VAL A 84 -20.11 17.41 -15.33
C VAL A 84 -18.90 18.21 -14.91
N GLU A 85 -18.16 18.73 -15.90
CA GLU A 85 -16.97 19.55 -15.67
C GLU A 85 -17.36 21.01 -15.49
N ILE A 86 -17.01 21.58 -14.34
CA ILE A 86 -17.38 22.94 -13.97
C ILE A 86 -16.18 23.67 -13.34
N GLY A 87 -16.10 24.98 -13.57
CA GLY A 87 -15.09 25.83 -12.91
C GLY A 87 -15.41 26.08 -11.44
N CYS A 88 -16.69 26.28 -11.11
CA CYS A 88 -17.20 26.49 -9.76
C CYS A 88 -18.64 25.99 -9.63
N LEU A 89 -19.09 25.78 -8.39
CA LEU A 89 -20.50 25.48 -8.10
C LEU A 89 -21.36 26.73 -8.27
N SER A 90 -22.55 26.53 -8.82
CA SER A 90 -23.64 27.51 -8.87
C SER A 90 -24.97 26.79 -8.76
N GLU A 91 -26.06 27.52 -8.55
CA GLU A 91 -27.41 26.95 -8.50
C GLU A 91 -27.80 26.25 -9.83
N SER A 92 -27.37 26.81 -10.97
CA SER A 92 -27.76 26.34 -12.30
C SER A 92 -27.19 24.97 -12.68
N VAL A 93 -26.12 24.50 -12.02
CA VAL A 93 -25.53 23.18 -12.34
C VAL A 93 -26.33 22.01 -11.75
N PHE A 94 -27.30 22.30 -10.89
CA PHE A 94 -28.19 21.32 -10.28
C PHE A 94 -29.44 21.11 -11.15
N GLU A 95 -29.28 20.28 -12.18
CA GLU A 95 -30.34 19.91 -13.10
C GLU A 95 -30.86 18.50 -12.84
N THR A 96 -32.18 18.36 -12.68
CA THR A 96 -32.86 17.08 -12.51
C THR A 96 -34.32 17.17 -12.97
N GLY A 97 -34.99 16.02 -13.13
CA GLY A 97 -36.40 15.96 -13.51
C GLY A 97 -37.34 16.40 -12.37
N PRO A 98 -38.57 16.87 -12.67
CA PRO A 98 -39.48 17.49 -11.70
C PRO A 98 -39.87 16.58 -10.51
N ASP A 99 -39.89 15.26 -10.69
CA ASP A 99 -40.29 14.28 -9.66
C ASP A 99 -39.08 13.54 -9.02
N SER A 100 -37.92 14.20 -9.03
CA SER A 100 -36.69 13.59 -8.51
C SER A 100 -36.52 13.91 -7.04
N THR A 101 -36.38 12.87 -6.22
CA THR A 101 -35.85 13.00 -4.87
C THR A 101 -34.36 13.34 -5.00
N VAL A 102 -34.00 14.54 -4.55
CA VAL A 102 -32.62 15.04 -4.62
C VAL A 102 -31.84 14.60 -3.41
N ILE A 103 -30.71 13.94 -3.64
CA ILE A 103 -29.74 13.57 -2.62
C ILE A 103 -28.41 14.24 -2.95
N VAL A 104 -27.76 14.80 -1.94
CA VAL A 104 -26.47 15.47 -2.07
C VAL A 104 -25.48 14.83 -1.10
N ASP A 105 -24.41 14.22 -1.65
CA ASP A 105 -23.30 13.72 -0.85
C ASP A 105 -22.27 14.82 -0.59
N LEU A 106 -21.91 14.98 0.68
CA LEU A 106 -21.02 16.03 1.17
C LEU A 106 -19.63 15.51 1.58
N LYS A 107 -19.33 14.22 1.32
CA LYS A 107 -18.08 13.58 1.75
C LYS A 107 -16.87 14.08 0.98
N SER A 108 -17.06 14.39 -0.29
CA SER A 108 -15.99 14.77 -1.22
C SER A 108 -15.88 16.29 -1.38
N GLY A 109 -14.68 16.76 -1.71
CA GLY A 109 -14.38 18.19 -1.87
C GLY A 109 -13.87 18.85 -0.58
N THR A 110 -13.74 20.16 -0.62
CA THR A 110 -13.36 20.95 0.57
C THR A 110 -14.60 21.25 1.41
N LYS A 111 -14.42 21.56 2.71
CA LYS A 111 -15.53 21.98 3.58
C LYS A 111 -16.34 23.13 2.98
N ARG A 112 -15.66 24.09 2.33
CA ARG A 112 -16.29 25.19 1.61
C ARG A 112 -17.19 24.69 0.48
N MET A 113 -16.70 23.76 -0.34
CA MET A 113 -17.49 23.18 -1.42
C MET A 113 -18.71 22.41 -0.89
N SER A 114 -18.58 21.69 0.23
CA SER A 114 -19.73 21.02 0.86
C SER A 114 -20.80 22.03 1.31
N ILE A 115 -20.40 23.17 1.88
CA ILE A 115 -21.33 24.25 2.26
C ILE A 115 -22.00 24.84 1.02
N GLU A 116 -21.23 25.11 -0.05
CA GLU A 116 -21.76 25.61 -1.33
C GLU A 116 -22.77 24.61 -1.95
N MET A 117 -22.48 23.30 -1.91
CA MET A 117 -23.43 22.26 -2.35
C MET A 117 -24.74 22.32 -1.56
N MET A 118 -24.67 22.48 -0.24
CA MET A 118 -25.86 22.60 0.62
C MET A 118 -26.68 23.84 0.28
N GLU A 119 -26.01 24.99 0.19
CA GLU A 119 -26.66 26.27 -0.07
C GLU A 119 -27.35 26.29 -1.43
N TYR A 120 -26.64 25.89 -2.50
CA TYR A 120 -27.20 25.91 -3.85
C TYR A 120 -28.30 24.85 -4.04
N ALA A 121 -28.17 23.66 -3.47
CA ALA A 121 -29.23 22.66 -3.53
C ALA A 121 -30.49 23.13 -2.79
N THR A 122 -30.36 23.78 -1.63
CA THR A 122 -31.50 24.30 -0.84
C THR A 122 -32.22 25.46 -1.53
N ARG A 123 -31.49 26.29 -2.28
CA ARG A 123 -32.11 27.34 -3.11
C ARG A 123 -32.85 26.77 -4.30
N ARG A 124 -32.30 25.71 -4.91
CA ARG A 124 -32.81 25.10 -6.14
C ARG A 124 -33.99 24.16 -5.93
N PHE A 125 -34.03 23.47 -4.79
CA PHE A 125 -34.97 22.40 -4.49
C PHE A 125 -35.65 22.61 -3.14
N GLU A 126 -36.91 22.19 -3.03
CA GLU A 126 -37.73 22.40 -1.84
C GLU A 126 -37.22 21.60 -0.62
N GLU A 127 -36.87 20.33 -0.81
CA GLU A 127 -36.45 19.43 0.29
C GLU A 127 -35.27 18.50 -0.10
N PRO A 128 -34.08 19.04 -0.42
CA PRO A 128 -32.91 18.21 -0.72
C PRO A 128 -32.47 17.41 0.52
N GLN A 129 -32.06 16.16 0.30
CA GLN A 129 -31.54 15.29 1.35
C GLN A 129 -30.01 15.32 1.36
N PHE A 130 -29.41 15.53 2.53
CA PHE A 130 -27.97 15.60 2.67
C PHE A 130 -27.41 14.34 3.31
N ILE A 131 -26.35 13.80 2.72
CA ILE A 131 -25.70 12.59 3.21
C ILE A 131 -24.19 12.72 3.31
N MET A 132 -23.59 11.87 4.13
CA MET A 132 -22.16 11.58 4.12
C MET A 132 -21.95 10.08 3.97
N SER A 133 -21.57 9.66 2.76
CA SER A 133 -21.26 8.27 2.46
C SER A 133 -19.90 7.83 3.02
N ASN A 134 -19.84 6.59 3.49
CA ASN A 134 -18.65 5.88 3.92
C ASN A 134 -18.67 4.46 3.34
N ASN A 135 -17.60 3.68 3.52
CA ASN A 135 -17.64 2.27 3.15
C ASN A 135 -18.61 1.52 4.07
N GLY A 136 -19.62 0.86 3.50
CA GLY A 136 -20.59 0.05 4.24
C GLY A 136 -21.62 0.82 5.08
N SER A 137 -21.57 2.16 5.09
CA SER A 137 -22.56 2.98 5.80
C SER A 137 -22.71 4.37 5.20
N CYS A 138 -23.82 5.03 5.50
CA CYS A 138 -24.10 6.39 5.11
C CYS A 138 -24.79 7.13 6.26
N ILE A 139 -24.36 8.35 6.55
CA ILE A 139 -25.01 9.22 7.55
C ILE A 139 -26.01 10.11 6.81
N ALA A 140 -27.29 9.97 7.12
CA ALA A 140 -28.36 10.86 6.65
C ALA A 140 -28.43 12.08 7.56
N LEU A 141 -27.80 13.19 7.15
CA LEU A 141 -27.67 14.39 7.98
C LEU A 141 -29.01 15.04 8.29
N SER A 142 -29.95 15.02 7.33
CA SER A 142 -31.29 15.57 7.50
C SER A 142 -32.11 14.87 8.59
N HIS A 143 -31.73 13.65 8.99
CA HIS A 143 -32.48 12.82 9.92
C HIS A 143 -31.67 12.36 11.15
N GLY A 144 -30.35 12.58 11.17
CA GLY A 144 -29.46 12.09 12.23
C GLY A 144 -29.33 10.57 12.29
N LEU A 145 -29.50 9.87 11.16
CA LEU A 145 -29.50 8.40 11.09
C LEU A 145 -28.25 7.85 10.39
N VAL A 146 -27.75 6.71 10.87
CA VAL A 146 -26.74 5.90 10.17
C VAL A 146 -27.44 4.74 9.47
N VAL A 147 -27.28 4.66 8.16
CA VAL A 147 -27.91 3.64 7.32
C VAL A 147 -26.83 2.71 6.78
N PRO A 148 -26.95 1.39 6.95
CA PRO A 148 -26.05 0.43 6.30
C PRO A 148 -26.13 0.52 4.77
N THR A 149 -25.00 0.44 4.09
CA THR A 149 -24.92 0.47 2.62
C THR A 149 -24.06 -0.67 2.10
N PRO A 150 -24.11 -0.99 0.78
CA PRO A 150 -23.12 -1.87 0.16
C PRO A 150 -21.68 -1.38 0.43
N ARG A 151 -20.76 -2.34 0.49
CA ARG A 151 -19.32 -2.09 0.58
C ARG A 151 -18.69 -2.20 -0.80
N LEU A 152 -17.64 -1.42 -1.04
CA LEU A 152 -16.70 -1.75 -2.10
C LEU A 152 -15.91 -2.98 -1.67
N SER A 153 -15.71 -3.93 -2.59
CA SER A 153 -14.81 -5.05 -2.36
C SER A 153 -13.36 -4.59 -2.19
N LEU A 154 -12.53 -5.45 -1.60
CA LEU A 154 -11.11 -5.16 -1.43
C LEU A 154 -10.40 -4.93 -2.78
N ASN A 155 -10.75 -5.67 -3.84
CA ASN A 155 -10.21 -5.42 -5.18
C ASN A 155 -10.62 -4.04 -5.73
N GLU A 156 -11.88 -3.64 -5.58
CA GLU A 156 -12.36 -2.31 -5.99
C GLU A 156 -11.65 -1.19 -5.22
N MET A 157 -11.44 -1.39 -3.91
CA MET A 157 -10.72 -0.45 -3.04
C MET A 157 -9.26 -0.27 -3.48
N VAL A 158 -8.56 -1.35 -3.80
CA VAL A 158 -7.20 -1.31 -4.33
C VAL A 158 -7.17 -0.61 -5.69
N TRP A 159 -8.10 -0.94 -6.60
CA TRP A 159 -8.21 -0.29 -7.90
C TRP A 159 -8.45 1.21 -7.77
N LEU A 160 -9.45 1.65 -7.02
CA LEU A 160 -9.77 3.07 -6.87
C LEU A 160 -8.62 3.84 -6.23
N SER A 161 -7.97 3.27 -5.21
CA SER A 161 -6.87 3.93 -4.50
C SER A 161 -5.60 4.05 -5.35
N SER A 162 -5.23 3.01 -6.10
CA SER A 162 -3.89 2.88 -6.70
C SER A 162 -3.85 2.56 -8.19
N GLY A 163 -4.92 1.99 -8.72
CA GLY A 163 -5.01 1.49 -10.09
C GLY A 163 -4.43 0.10 -10.30
N PHE A 164 -4.09 -0.60 -9.22
CA PHE A 164 -3.77 -2.02 -9.28
C PHE A 164 -5.06 -2.86 -9.18
N VAL A 165 -5.00 -4.08 -9.67
CA VAL A 165 -5.95 -5.14 -9.29
C VAL A 165 -5.20 -6.20 -8.49
N ILE A 166 -5.93 -6.93 -7.66
CA ILE A 166 -5.36 -8.04 -6.90
C ILE A 166 -5.66 -9.37 -7.60
N ASP A 167 -4.62 -10.18 -7.72
CA ASP A 167 -4.72 -11.61 -7.99
C ASP A 167 -4.36 -12.33 -6.68
N VAL A 168 -5.08 -13.40 -6.36
CA VAL A 168 -4.96 -14.07 -5.06
C VAL A 168 -4.58 -15.52 -5.29
N ASP A 169 -3.59 -16.01 -4.55
CA ASP A 169 -3.20 -17.42 -4.60
C ASP A 169 -4.24 -18.32 -3.94
N TYR A 170 -4.80 -17.85 -2.83
CA TYR A 170 -5.85 -18.57 -2.12
C TYR A 170 -6.71 -17.62 -1.30
N SER A 171 -7.99 -17.95 -1.25
CA SER A 171 -8.88 -17.51 -0.17
C SER A 171 -8.88 -18.67 0.82
N PRO A 172 -8.42 -18.49 2.07
CA PRO A 172 -8.33 -19.60 3.02
C PRO A 172 -9.67 -20.35 3.10
N ASP A 173 -9.66 -21.68 3.26
CA ASP A 173 -10.88 -22.48 3.49
C ASP A 173 -10.99 -22.78 5.00
N PHE A 174 -12.15 -22.49 5.59
CA PHE A 174 -12.26 -21.97 6.98
C PHE A 174 -12.39 -23.00 8.11
N ASP A 175 -12.33 -24.30 7.82
CA ASP A 175 -12.68 -25.31 8.82
C ASP A 175 -11.51 -25.83 9.69
N SER A 176 -10.25 -25.48 9.41
CA SER A 176 -9.11 -26.25 9.92
C SER A 176 -8.32 -25.63 11.10
N SER A 177 -8.41 -24.33 11.41
CA SER A 177 -7.44 -23.69 12.34
C SER A 177 -7.97 -23.33 13.74
N VAL A 178 -9.08 -23.92 14.18
CA VAL A 178 -9.82 -23.52 15.39
C VAL A 178 -9.00 -23.63 16.70
N ASP A 179 -7.97 -24.48 16.74
CA ASP A 179 -7.17 -24.74 17.97
C ASP A 179 -5.69 -24.32 17.90
N ALA A 180 -5.29 -23.50 16.92
CA ALA A 180 -3.88 -23.17 16.65
C ALA A 180 -3.07 -22.65 17.87
N ILE A 181 -3.71 -21.97 18.84
CA ILE A 181 -3.05 -21.48 20.07
C ILE A 181 -2.54 -22.63 20.95
N GLN A 182 -3.34 -23.68 21.11
CA GLN A 182 -3.04 -24.79 22.02
C GLN A 182 -1.86 -25.62 21.50
N GLU A 183 -1.49 -25.40 20.24
CA GLU A 183 -0.49 -26.14 19.51
C GLU A 183 0.75 -25.33 19.14
N LEU A 184 0.95 -24.21 19.84
CA LEU A 184 2.19 -23.45 19.82
C LEU A 184 3.30 -24.22 20.54
N SER A 185 4.49 -24.21 19.95
CA SER A 185 5.74 -24.63 20.56
C SER A 185 6.67 -23.44 20.75
N PHE A 186 7.58 -23.58 21.71
CA PHE A 186 8.58 -22.56 22.01
C PHE A 186 9.95 -23.07 21.62
N VAL A 187 10.62 -22.38 20.71
CA VAL A 187 11.98 -22.72 20.31
C VAL A 187 12.96 -21.88 21.14
N ARG A 188 13.64 -22.53 22.08
CA ARG A 188 14.74 -21.94 22.88
C ARG A 188 16.08 -22.16 22.17
N SER A 189 16.32 -21.50 21.04
CA SER A 189 17.64 -21.46 20.41
C SER A 189 18.08 -20.03 20.11
N GLY A 190 18.82 -19.42 21.04
CA GLY A 190 19.55 -18.14 20.89
C GLY A 190 18.70 -16.86 20.71
N SER A 191 17.46 -16.96 20.24
CA SER A 191 16.48 -15.88 20.15
C SER A 191 15.12 -16.49 20.47
N ASN A 192 14.50 -16.12 21.58
CA ASN A 192 13.22 -16.67 22.00
C ASN A 192 12.16 -16.45 20.90
N ARG A 193 11.66 -17.55 20.32
CA ARG A 193 10.70 -17.52 19.20
C ARG A 193 9.52 -18.45 19.43
N TYR A 194 8.38 -18.04 18.90
CA TYR A 194 7.21 -18.87 18.71
C TYR A 194 7.39 -19.75 17.48
N SER A 195 6.85 -20.96 17.52
CA SER A 195 6.73 -21.86 16.38
C SER A 195 5.44 -22.66 16.49
N PHE A 196 4.95 -23.20 15.38
CA PHE A 196 3.93 -24.24 15.40
C PHE A 196 4.57 -25.58 15.81
N LYS A 197 3.83 -26.47 16.48
CA LYS A 197 4.27 -27.86 16.64
C LYS A 197 4.19 -28.58 15.30
N GLN A 198 5.21 -29.36 14.96
CA GLN A 198 5.18 -30.19 13.74
C GLN A 198 3.97 -31.13 13.74
N SER A 199 3.67 -31.79 14.86
CA SER A 199 2.51 -32.68 15.00
C SER A 199 1.17 -32.00 14.75
N TYR A 200 1.08 -30.69 14.96
CA TYR A 200 -0.11 -29.92 14.62
C TYR A 200 -0.19 -29.70 13.11
N LEU A 201 0.91 -29.27 12.48
CA LEU A 201 0.97 -29.09 11.03
C LEU A 201 0.68 -30.39 10.26
N GLU A 202 1.15 -31.53 10.78
CA GLU A 202 0.84 -32.87 10.25
C GLU A 202 -0.67 -33.16 10.31
N ARG A 203 -1.35 -32.84 11.42
CA ARG A 203 -2.82 -32.97 11.53
C ARG A 203 -3.57 -32.03 10.57
N MET A 204 -2.96 -30.90 10.24
CA MET A 204 -3.46 -29.96 9.22
C MET A 204 -3.18 -30.43 7.78
N GLY A 205 -2.62 -31.63 7.61
CA GLY A 205 -2.34 -32.23 6.31
C GLY A 205 -1.00 -31.84 5.69
N LYS A 206 -0.12 -31.13 6.43
CA LYS A 206 1.22 -30.80 5.95
C LYS A 206 2.12 -32.03 6.06
N SER A 207 2.86 -32.33 4.99
CA SER A 207 3.74 -33.51 4.91
C SER A 207 5.19 -33.11 5.09
N PHE A 208 5.86 -33.70 6.09
CA PHE A 208 7.27 -33.45 6.41
C PHE A 208 8.16 -34.52 5.77
N SER A 209 9.24 -34.08 5.16
CA SER A 209 10.24 -34.96 4.52
C SER A 209 11.31 -35.45 5.49
N GLY A 210 11.47 -34.78 6.64
CA GLY A 210 12.56 -34.99 7.59
C GLY A 210 13.82 -34.19 7.25
N ASP A 211 13.85 -33.50 6.11
CA ASP A 211 14.90 -32.55 5.73
C ASP A 211 14.54 -31.15 6.22
N TYR A 212 15.33 -30.60 7.14
CA TYR A 212 15.08 -29.29 7.75
C TYR A 212 15.05 -28.15 6.72
N GLU A 213 15.90 -28.19 5.69
CA GLU A 213 15.98 -27.10 4.71
C GLU A 213 14.73 -27.01 3.83
N THR A 214 14.12 -28.16 3.55
CA THR A 214 12.84 -28.25 2.83
C THR A 214 11.66 -27.99 3.77
N ASP A 215 11.65 -28.63 4.94
CA ASP A 215 10.52 -28.61 5.87
C ASP A 215 10.32 -27.23 6.54
N ARG A 216 11.35 -26.39 6.63
CA ARG A 216 11.20 -25.02 7.18
C ARG A 216 10.20 -24.16 6.39
N TYR A 217 10.05 -24.41 5.09
CA TYR A 217 9.12 -23.66 4.25
C TYR A 217 7.67 -23.96 4.61
N ILE A 218 7.38 -25.18 5.07
CA ILE A 218 6.04 -25.55 5.57
C ILE A 218 5.60 -24.64 6.71
N PHE A 219 6.52 -24.28 7.61
CA PHE A 219 6.21 -23.38 8.72
C PHE A 219 6.03 -21.93 8.26
N HIS A 220 6.76 -21.50 7.23
CA HIS A 220 6.63 -20.17 6.66
C HIS A 220 5.30 -20.03 5.91
N ASP A 221 4.99 -20.97 5.01
CA ASP A 221 3.72 -21.01 4.28
C ASP A 221 2.53 -21.08 5.24
N TYR A 222 2.63 -21.90 6.30
CA TYR A 222 1.56 -21.98 7.28
C TYR A 222 1.40 -20.70 8.12
N LEU A 223 2.46 -19.92 8.32
CA LEU A 223 2.34 -18.62 8.99
C LEU A 223 1.50 -17.64 8.16
N GLU A 224 1.61 -17.68 6.84
CA GLU A 224 0.78 -16.88 5.93
C GLU A 224 -0.68 -17.32 5.98
N GLU A 225 -0.93 -18.64 5.90
CA GLU A 225 -2.26 -19.24 6.01
C GLU A 225 -2.93 -18.87 7.34
N PHE A 226 -2.19 -19.06 8.45
CA PHE A 226 -2.65 -18.70 9.80
C PHE A 226 -2.94 -17.21 9.94
N THR A 227 -2.13 -16.35 9.31
CA THR A 227 -2.32 -14.90 9.37
C THR A 227 -3.61 -14.47 8.70
N ALA A 228 -3.85 -14.94 7.47
CA ALA A 228 -5.09 -14.67 6.75
C ALA A 228 -6.32 -15.25 7.51
N PHE A 229 -6.18 -16.45 8.09
CA PHE A 229 -7.20 -17.06 8.95
C PHE A 229 -7.53 -16.20 10.18
N ALA A 230 -6.52 -15.79 10.95
CA ALA A 230 -6.71 -15.07 12.20
C ALA A 230 -7.37 -13.71 11.96
N LEU A 231 -7.01 -13.03 10.87
CA LEU A 231 -7.62 -11.76 10.46
C LEU A 231 -9.07 -11.93 10.01
N LYS A 232 -9.41 -12.99 9.25
CA LYS A 232 -10.80 -13.28 8.85
C LYS A 232 -11.75 -13.37 10.06
N HIS A 233 -11.28 -13.96 11.15
CA HIS A 233 -12.10 -14.19 12.35
C HIS A 233 -12.27 -12.92 13.22
N LYS A 234 -11.68 -11.79 12.82
CA LYS A 234 -11.93 -10.50 13.44
C LYS A 234 -13.23 -9.91 12.90
N LYS A 235 -14.13 -9.57 13.82
CA LYS A 235 -15.39 -8.87 13.53
C LYS A 235 -15.18 -7.50 12.87
N GLU A 236 -14.01 -6.90 13.03
CA GLU A 236 -13.60 -5.64 12.41
C GLU A 236 -13.15 -5.81 10.95
N ILE A 237 -12.87 -7.03 10.49
CA ILE A 237 -12.41 -7.33 9.12
C ILE A 237 -13.59 -7.75 8.25
N ALA A 238 -13.77 -7.06 7.12
CA ALA A 238 -14.81 -7.35 6.13
C ALA A 238 -14.35 -8.38 5.10
N GLU A 239 -13.11 -8.27 4.61
CA GLU A 239 -12.53 -9.13 3.57
C GLU A 239 -11.06 -9.39 3.86
N VAL A 240 -10.56 -10.57 3.51
CA VAL A 240 -9.14 -10.93 3.62
C VAL A 240 -8.75 -11.96 2.55
N TYR A 241 -7.54 -11.80 2.03
CA TYR A 241 -6.91 -12.73 1.08
C TYR A 241 -5.47 -13.06 1.50
N GLY A 242 -5.00 -14.24 1.12
CA GLY A 242 -3.61 -14.67 1.27
C GLY A 242 -2.89 -14.74 -0.07
N GLY A 243 -1.56 -14.59 -0.06
CA GLY A 243 -0.70 -14.61 -1.24
C GLY A 243 -1.17 -13.61 -2.30
N VAL A 244 -1.17 -12.32 -1.95
CA VAL A 244 -1.80 -11.28 -2.77
C VAL A 244 -0.79 -10.66 -3.71
N ARG A 245 -1.08 -10.78 -5.00
CA ARG A 245 -0.27 -10.24 -6.08
C ARG A 245 -0.92 -9.02 -6.70
N PHE A 246 -0.16 -7.95 -6.86
CA PHE A 246 -0.69 -6.72 -7.45
C PHE A 246 -0.27 -6.56 -8.90
N ILE A 247 -1.27 -6.51 -9.76
CA ILE A 247 -1.15 -6.33 -11.20
C ILE A 247 -1.46 -4.88 -11.51
N TYR A 248 -0.65 -4.24 -12.36
CA TYR A 248 -0.96 -2.88 -12.83
C TYR A 248 -1.43 -2.92 -14.29
N PRO A 249 -2.74 -2.93 -14.58
CA PRO A 249 -3.23 -3.17 -15.94
C PRO A 249 -2.72 -2.17 -16.98
N ARG A 250 -2.52 -0.92 -16.58
CA ARG A 250 -1.97 0.13 -17.47
C ARG A 250 -0.48 -0.05 -17.80
N LYS A 251 0.23 -0.93 -17.09
CA LYS A 251 1.64 -1.27 -17.32
C LYS A 251 1.82 -2.76 -17.52
N LEU A 252 0.97 -3.37 -18.35
CA LEU A 252 1.03 -4.78 -18.69
C LEU A 252 2.44 -5.23 -19.13
N LYS A 253 3.12 -4.45 -19.98
CA LYS A 253 4.51 -4.72 -20.40
C LYS A 253 5.47 -4.91 -19.22
N ASN A 254 5.32 -4.12 -18.15
CA ASN A 254 6.18 -4.26 -16.96
C ASN A 254 5.82 -5.52 -16.16
N CYS A 255 4.53 -5.87 -16.10
CA CYS A 255 4.07 -7.09 -15.42
C CYS A 255 4.59 -8.33 -16.17
N LEU A 256 4.48 -8.34 -17.50
CA LEU A 256 5.00 -9.40 -18.36
C LEU A 256 6.52 -9.49 -18.30
N GLY A 257 7.24 -8.37 -18.31
CA GLY A 257 8.70 -8.37 -18.15
C GLY A 257 9.16 -8.95 -16.80
N ARG A 258 8.42 -8.69 -15.71
CA ARG A 258 8.69 -9.33 -14.41
C ARG A 258 8.41 -10.83 -14.47
N ALA A 259 7.28 -11.24 -15.06
CA ALA A 259 6.94 -12.65 -15.22
C ALA A 259 8.00 -13.39 -16.04
N GLN A 260 8.44 -12.82 -17.17
CA GLN A 260 9.51 -13.36 -18.00
C GLN A 260 10.80 -13.55 -17.22
N TRP A 261 11.21 -12.55 -16.43
CA TRP A 261 12.39 -12.65 -15.59
C TRP A 261 12.24 -13.72 -14.52
N ALA A 262 11.10 -13.76 -13.82
CA ALA A 262 10.83 -14.72 -12.75
C ALA A 262 10.81 -16.17 -13.26
N ILE A 263 10.29 -16.40 -14.47
CA ILE A 263 10.20 -17.72 -15.10
C ILE A 263 11.55 -18.10 -15.74
N LEU A 264 12.03 -17.33 -16.73
CA LEU A 264 13.16 -17.73 -17.56
C LEU A 264 14.54 -17.44 -16.95
N LYS A 265 14.62 -16.60 -15.93
CA LYS A 265 15.88 -16.23 -15.26
C LYS A 265 15.96 -16.71 -13.80
N SER A 266 15.03 -17.57 -13.37
CA SER A 266 15.12 -18.21 -12.05
C SER A 266 16.42 -19.02 -11.94
N ARG A 267 17.08 -18.94 -10.77
CA ARG A 267 18.26 -19.77 -10.46
C ARG A 267 17.89 -21.25 -10.35
N ASN A 268 16.67 -21.53 -9.87
CA ASN A 268 16.10 -22.86 -9.71
C ASN A 268 14.77 -22.86 -10.46
N PRO A 269 14.77 -23.02 -11.81
CA PRO A 269 13.54 -23.08 -12.57
C PRO A 269 12.74 -24.31 -12.14
N ASP A 270 11.43 -24.16 -12.02
CA ASP A 270 10.54 -25.28 -11.76
C ASP A 270 10.47 -26.22 -12.98
N ARG A 271 9.92 -27.42 -12.76
CA ARG A 271 9.83 -28.46 -13.79
C ARG A 271 9.08 -28.00 -15.03
N TYR A 272 7.98 -27.27 -14.87
CA TYR A 272 7.15 -26.79 -15.98
C TYR A 272 7.93 -25.80 -16.85
N THR A 273 8.67 -24.88 -16.22
CA THR A 273 9.57 -23.95 -16.91
C THR A 273 10.63 -24.67 -17.74
N VAL A 274 11.20 -25.77 -17.22
CA VAL A 274 12.23 -26.55 -17.94
C VAL A 274 11.61 -27.30 -19.13
N GLU A 275 10.46 -27.94 -18.93
CA GLU A 275 9.77 -28.74 -19.95
C GLU A 275 9.22 -27.86 -21.10
N HIS A 276 8.71 -26.66 -20.81
CA HIS A 276 8.05 -25.76 -21.79
C HIS A 276 8.86 -24.52 -22.16
N ARG A 277 10.19 -24.55 -21.99
CA ARG A 277 11.05 -23.36 -22.13
C ARG A 277 10.90 -22.64 -23.48
N THR A 278 10.92 -23.38 -24.58
CA THR A 278 10.81 -22.80 -25.94
C THR A 278 9.46 -22.13 -26.15
N GLU A 279 8.37 -22.76 -25.72
CA GLU A 279 7.02 -22.19 -25.80
C GLU A 279 6.89 -20.92 -24.94
N LEU A 280 7.52 -20.90 -23.76
CA LEU A 280 7.54 -19.73 -22.88
C LEU A 280 8.34 -18.57 -23.50
N GLU A 281 9.50 -18.85 -24.09
CA GLU A 281 10.30 -17.87 -24.81
C GLU A 281 9.51 -17.26 -25.99
N GLU A 282 8.86 -18.09 -26.80
CA GLU A 282 7.99 -17.66 -27.91
C GLU A 282 6.78 -16.84 -27.41
N PHE A 283 6.14 -17.26 -26.31
CA PHE A 283 5.03 -16.50 -25.71
C PHE A 283 5.48 -15.10 -25.28
N PHE A 284 6.64 -14.95 -24.65
CA PHE A 284 7.11 -13.63 -24.21
C PHE A 284 7.55 -12.71 -25.36
N GLU A 285 7.88 -13.28 -26.52
CA GLU A 285 8.19 -12.51 -27.74
C GLU A 285 6.91 -12.10 -28.49
N THR A 286 5.97 -13.04 -28.66
CA THR A 286 4.79 -12.88 -29.52
C THR A 286 3.53 -12.45 -28.77
N HIS A 287 3.49 -12.68 -27.45
CA HIS A 287 2.32 -12.50 -26.59
C HIS A 287 1.09 -13.31 -27.04
N SER A 288 1.31 -14.46 -27.67
CA SER A 288 0.26 -15.33 -28.19
C SER A 288 0.61 -16.79 -27.94
N THR A 289 -0.40 -17.59 -27.58
CA THR A 289 -0.33 -19.05 -27.54
C THR A 289 -1.75 -19.62 -27.50
N GLU A 290 -1.92 -20.84 -27.99
CA GLU A 290 -3.16 -21.62 -27.79
C GLU A 290 -3.07 -22.51 -26.54
N ASN A 291 -1.88 -22.63 -25.92
CA ASN A 291 -1.66 -23.42 -24.73
C ASN A 291 -2.22 -22.72 -23.48
N THR A 292 -3.41 -23.13 -23.07
CA THR A 292 -4.11 -22.55 -21.90
C THR A 292 -3.39 -22.80 -20.58
N GLU A 293 -2.69 -23.92 -20.44
CA GLU A 293 -1.88 -24.21 -19.25
C GLU A 293 -0.69 -23.26 -19.14
N LEU A 294 -0.05 -22.95 -20.27
CA LEU A 294 1.05 -21.97 -20.33
C LEU A 294 0.54 -20.58 -19.94
N ILE A 295 -0.64 -20.17 -20.44
CA ILE A 295 -1.27 -18.90 -20.08
C ILE A 295 -1.54 -18.83 -18.58
N GLU A 296 -2.10 -19.90 -17.99
CA GLU A 296 -2.34 -19.96 -16.55
C GLU A 296 -1.04 -19.89 -15.74
N PHE A 297 -0.01 -20.61 -16.18
CA PHE A 297 1.31 -20.59 -15.56
C PHE A 297 1.93 -19.19 -15.57
N VAL A 298 1.90 -18.51 -16.73
CA VAL A 298 2.37 -17.12 -16.83
C VAL A 298 1.52 -16.19 -15.98
N ARG A 299 0.18 -16.33 -16.00
CA ARG A 299 -0.76 -15.50 -15.24
C ARG A 299 -0.42 -15.50 -13.74
N LYS A 300 -0.10 -16.65 -13.16
CA LYS A 300 0.33 -16.77 -11.75
C LYS A 300 1.61 -15.99 -11.43
N LYS A 301 2.36 -15.51 -12.44
CA LYS A 301 3.61 -14.75 -12.29
C LYS A 301 3.51 -13.31 -12.80
N ILE A 302 2.39 -12.89 -13.40
CA ILE A 302 2.22 -11.49 -13.81
C ILE A 302 1.86 -10.66 -12.58
N HIS A 303 2.81 -9.94 -12.01
CA HIS A 303 2.57 -9.00 -10.92
C HIS A 303 3.69 -7.97 -10.87
N THR A 304 3.62 -7.02 -9.93
CA THR A 304 4.67 -6.01 -9.73
C THR A 304 5.10 -5.85 -8.28
N MET A 305 4.31 -6.39 -7.36
CA MET A 305 4.57 -6.47 -5.93
C MET A 305 3.67 -7.58 -5.39
N GLU A 306 4.07 -8.15 -4.26
CA GLU A 306 3.36 -9.21 -3.56
C GLU A 306 3.40 -8.87 -2.07
N ILE A 307 2.35 -9.25 -1.35
CA ILE A 307 2.28 -9.29 0.10
C ILE A 307 1.59 -10.58 0.52
N ASP A 308 1.96 -11.09 1.69
CA ASP A 308 1.56 -12.42 2.12
C ASP A 308 0.08 -12.46 2.54
N SER A 309 -0.44 -11.36 3.08
CA SER A 309 -1.89 -11.20 3.27
C SER A 309 -2.35 -9.75 3.12
N LEU A 310 -3.59 -9.59 2.65
CA LEU A 310 -4.28 -8.30 2.56
C LEU A 310 -5.65 -8.41 3.19
N ALA A 311 -5.96 -7.54 4.15
CA ALA A 311 -7.28 -7.46 4.76
C ALA A 311 -7.88 -6.06 4.60
N MET A 312 -9.21 -5.97 4.64
CA MET A 312 -9.97 -4.73 4.67
C MET A 312 -10.84 -4.68 5.92
N THR A 313 -10.77 -3.59 6.67
CA THR A 313 -11.66 -3.35 7.81
C THR A 313 -13.07 -2.97 7.36
N THR A 314 -14.05 -3.10 8.25
CA THR A 314 -15.46 -2.77 7.96
C THR A 314 -15.70 -1.32 7.56
N ASP A 315 -14.81 -0.40 7.94
CA ASP A 315 -14.82 1.03 7.60
C ASP A 315 -13.91 1.40 6.41
N GLY A 316 -13.23 0.41 5.80
CA GLY A 316 -12.50 0.59 4.54
C GLY A 316 -11.03 0.97 4.67
N TRP A 317 -10.38 0.72 5.80
CA TRP A 317 -8.92 0.68 5.89
C TRP A 317 -8.38 -0.65 5.36
N MET A 318 -7.22 -0.62 4.74
CA MET A 318 -6.53 -1.82 4.27
C MET A 318 -5.36 -2.14 5.20
N LEU A 319 -5.15 -3.42 5.49
CA LEU A 319 -4.06 -3.95 6.29
C LEU A 319 -3.23 -4.87 5.39
N GLY A 320 -1.99 -4.49 5.06
CA GLY A 320 -1.08 -5.36 4.32
C GLY A 320 -0.09 -5.99 5.25
N VAL A 321 0.05 -7.30 5.10
CA VAL A 321 0.78 -8.12 6.03
C VAL A 321 1.90 -8.85 5.31
N GLU A 322 3.09 -8.78 5.90
CA GLU A 322 4.23 -9.61 5.54
C GLU A 322 4.55 -10.55 6.72
N CYS A 323 4.69 -11.84 6.44
CA CYS A 323 4.93 -12.91 7.39
C CYS A 323 6.42 -13.29 7.39
N LYS A 324 7.08 -13.11 8.54
CA LYS A 324 8.50 -13.39 8.69
C LYS A 324 8.74 -14.53 9.68
N TYR A 325 8.99 -15.72 9.15
CA TYR A 325 9.41 -16.86 9.93
C TYR A 325 10.93 -16.81 10.18
N GLY A 326 11.35 -16.23 11.31
CA GLY A 326 12.76 -16.14 11.71
C GLY A 326 13.30 -14.71 11.70
N ARG A 327 14.54 -14.53 11.20
CA ARG A 327 15.18 -13.20 11.12
C ARG A 327 14.73 -12.46 9.86
N TYR A 328 14.47 -11.18 10.00
CA TYR A 328 14.26 -10.23 8.91
C TYR A 328 15.02 -8.93 9.23
N SER A 329 15.14 -8.04 8.25
CA SER A 329 15.97 -6.84 8.30
C SER A 329 15.14 -5.57 8.13
N GLY A 330 15.75 -4.40 8.35
CA GLY A 330 15.11 -3.11 8.06
C GLY A 330 14.68 -2.96 6.59
N ILE A 331 15.35 -3.65 5.66
CA ILE A 331 14.97 -3.66 4.23
C ILE A 331 13.57 -4.24 4.03
N ASP A 332 13.20 -5.27 4.80
CA ASP A 332 11.86 -5.87 4.74
C ASP A 332 10.79 -4.88 5.22
N VAL A 333 11.11 -4.14 6.29
CA VAL A 333 10.25 -3.09 6.87
C VAL A 333 10.01 -1.97 5.85
N ASP A 334 11.10 -1.42 5.29
CA ASP A 334 11.04 -0.34 4.32
C ASP A 334 10.29 -0.76 3.05
N ARG A 335 10.50 -2.00 2.58
CA ARG A 335 9.80 -2.57 1.43
C ARG A 335 8.29 -2.63 1.67
N LEU A 336 7.84 -3.15 2.82
CA LEU A 336 6.42 -3.24 3.14
C LEU A 336 5.79 -1.85 3.22
N HIS A 337 6.43 -0.91 3.92
CA HIS A 337 5.96 0.47 4.01
C HIS A 337 5.82 1.11 2.62
N ALA A 338 6.80 0.92 1.73
CA ALA A 338 6.77 1.44 0.38
C ALA A 338 5.66 0.83 -0.49
N ILE A 339 5.39 -0.47 -0.34
CA ILE A 339 4.27 -1.15 -1.01
C ILE A 339 2.94 -0.55 -0.52
N CYS A 340 2.70 -0.53 0.78
CA CYS A 340 1.46 -0.03 1.38
C CYS A 340 1.19 1.44 1.03
N SER A 341 2.22 2.29 1.14
CA SER A 341 2.13 3.72 0.77
C SER A 341 1.78 3.93 -0.70
N ARG A 342 2.13 2.99 -1.57
CA ARG A 342 1.80 3.04 -3.01
C ARG A 342 0.37 2.58 -3.30
N LEU A 343 -0.20 1.73 -2.46
CA LEU A 343 -1.53 1.16 -2.64
C LEU A 343 -2.63 2.07 -2.11
N SER A 344 -2.44 2.72 -0.97
CA SER A 344 -3.40 3.71 -0.47
C SER A 344 -2.81 4.56 0.66
N PRO A 345 -3.28 5.80 0.85
CA PRO A 345 -3.06 6.51 2.12
C PRO A 345 -3.82 5.89 3.31
N ARG A 346 -4.80 5.00 3.08
CA ARG A 346 -5.57 4.31 4.13
C ARG A 346 -5.07 2.89 4.38
N PHE A 347 -3.76 2.75 4.51
CA PHE A 347 -3.10 1.44 4.53
C PHE A 347 -2.26 1.30 5.80
N TYR A 348 -2.48 0.23 6.55
CA TYR A 348 -1.68 -0.16 7.71
C TYR A 348 -0.71 -1.27 7.31
N PRO A 349 0.61 -1.00 7.30
CA PRO A 349 1.61 -2.04 7.10
C PRO A 349 1.86 -2.80 8.42
N LEU A 350 1.79 -4.13 8.36
CA LEU A 350 1.99 -5.02 9.49
C LEU A 350 2.99 -6.14 9.13
N ILE A 351 3.99 -6.36 9.97
CA ILE A 351 4.82 -7.56 9.95
C ILE A 351 4.33 -8.49 11.04
N VAL A 352 4.01 -9.71 10.65
CA VAL A 352 3.72 -10.81 11.56
C VAL A 352 4.95 -11.71 11.62
N HIS A 353 5.47 -11.96 12.81
CA HIS A 353 6.75 -12.68 12.94
C HIS A 353 6.77 -13.69 14.09
N THR A 354 7.82 -14.52 14.11
CA THR A 354 8.02 -15.53 15.16
C THR A 354 8.75 -15.00 16.41
N ASN A 355 9.34 -13.80 16.39
CA ASN A 355 9.96 -13.21 17.58
C ASN A 355 8.91 -12.88 18.65
N GLN A 356 9.30 -12.91 19.93
CA GLN A 356 8.40 -12.63 21.06
C GLN A 356 8.16 -11.15 21.36
N SER A 357 8.95 -10.25 20.78
CA SER A 357 8.87 -8.81 21.02
C SER A 357 8.03 -8.11 19.97
N LYS A 358 7.21 -7.14 20.38
CA LYS A 358 6.59 -6.16 19.49
C LYS A 358 7.58 -5.05 19.13
N LYS A 359 7.50 -4.52 17.92
CA LYS A 359 8.25 -3.33 17.49
C LYS A 359 7.36 -2.42 16.62
N TYR A 360 7.69 -1.14 16.60
CA TYR A 360 7.21 -0.19 15.59
C TYR A 360 8.41 0.52 15.00
N GLU A 361 8.53 0.50 13.68
CA GLU A 361 9.70 1.03 12.98
C GLU A 361 9.29 1.49 11.58
N ALA A 362 9.75 2.66 11.16
CA ALA A 362 9.52 3.21 9.81
C ALA A 362 8.04 3.18 9.36
N GLY A 363 7.10 3.41 10.27
CA GLY A 363 5.67 3.39 9.95
C GLY A 363 5.01 2.00 9.97
N VAL A 364 5.75 0.95 10.30
CA VAL A 364 5.32 -0.46 10.23
C VAL A 364 5.20 -1.08 11.61
N HIS A 365 4.04 -1.67 11.88
CA HIS A 365 3.81 -2.45 13.07
C HIS A 365 4.43 -3.84 12.92
N GLN A 366 5.06 -4.36 13.97
CA GLN A 366 5.69 -5.67 13.96
C GLN A 366 5.22 -6.43 15.20
N ILE A 367 4.53 -7.55 15.02
CA ILE A 367 3.93 -8.31 16.11
C ILE A 367 4.28 -9.81 16.05
N PRO A 368 4.43 -10.47 17.21
CA PRO A 368 4.39 -11.93 17.29
C PRO A 368 3.09 -12.48 16.73
N PHE A 369 3.15 -13.54 15.92
CA PHE A 369 1.95 -14.11 15.32
C PHE A 369 0.86 -14.57 16.31
N PRO A 370 1.15 -15.03 17.54
CA PRO A 370 0.08 -15.30 18.51
C PRO A 370 -0.80 -14.09 18.84
N MET A 371 -0.26 -12.86 18.74
CA MET A 371 -1.02 -11.64 19.00
C MET A 371 -2.10 -11.37 17.94
N LEU A 372 -2.07 -12.05 16.79
CA LEU A 372 -3.16 -11.98 15.82
C LEU A 372 -4.49 -12.50 16.39
N LEU A 373 -4.47 -13.19 17.53
CA LEU A 373 -5.66 -13.73 18.17
C LEU A 373 -6.20 -12.83 19.28
N ASP A 374 -5.42 -11.85 19.72
CA ASP A 374 -5.84 -10.81 20.65
C ASP A 374 -6.88 -9.87 20.02
N PRO A 375 -7.65 -9.08 20.80
CA PRO A 375 -8.59 -8.10 20.24
C PRO A 375 -7.94 -7.21 19.17
N PHE A 376 -8.67 -6.90 18.10
CA PHE A 376 -8.11 -6.18 16.93
C PHE A 376 -7.44 -4.85 17.29
N ASP A 377 -8.00 -4.16 18.27
CA ASP A 377 -7.44 -2.94 18.86
C ASP A 377 -6.01 -3.14 19.41
N SER A 378 -5.66 -4.30 19.94
CA SER A 378 -4.29 -4.57 20.42
C SER A 378 -3.26 -4.75 19.29
N ILE A 379 -3.75 -5.10 18.09
CA ILE A 379 -2.96 -5.24 16.87
C ILE A 379 -2.62 -3.85 16.31
N LEU A 380 -3.55 -2.89 16.40
CA LEU A 380 -3.45 -1.58 15.74
C LEU A 380 -3.31 -0.34 16.67
N ILE A 381 -3.65 -0.41 17.96
CA ILE A 381 -3.62 0.76 18.88
C ILE A 381 -2.35 0.74 19.73
N PHE A 382 -1.44 1.73 19.60
CA PHE A 382 -0.53 2.26 20.65
C PHE A 382 0.19 3.55 20.18
N PRO A 383 0.66 4.41 21.12
CA PRO A 383 -0.11 5.46 21.76
C PRO A 383 -0.58 6.52 20.73
N GLU A 384 -1.53 7.35 21.13
CA GLU A 384 -1.99 8.51 20.37
C GLU A 384 -0.82 9.21 19.65
N VAL A 385 -0.77 9.07 18.33
CA VAL A 385 -0.45 10.26 17.55
C VAL A 385 -1.67 11.14 17.75
N THR A 386 -1.69 11.91 18.86
CA THR A 386 -2.49 13.12 18.92
C THR A 386 -2.29 13.79 17.57
N PRO A 387 -3.36 14.17 16.85
CA PRO A 387 -3.17 14.98 15.65
C PRO A 387 -2.44 16.22 16.13
N THR A 388 -1.12 16.23 15.95
CA THR A 388 -0.32 17.41 16.19
C THR A 388 -0.90 18.38 15.18
N ASN A 389 -1.57 19.39 15.71
CA ASN A 389 -1.63 20.67 15.05
C ASN A 389 -0.26 20.87 14.42
N LEU A 390 -0.25 21.25 13.13
CA LEU A 390 0.93 21.70 12.42
C LEU A 390 1.52 22.90 13.18
N GLU A 391 2.27 22.62 14.24
CA GLU A 391 3.24 23.50 14.83
C GLU A 391 4.58 22.84 14.58
N ILE A 392 5.42 23.59 13.87
CA ILE A 392 6.83 23.31 13.69
C ILE A 392 7.42 23.29 15.10
N VAL A 393 7.66 22.10 15.65
CA VAL A 393 8.39 21.93 16.91
C VAL A 393 9.53 20.96 16.64
N GLU A 394 10.73 21.46 16.93
CA GLU A 394 12.02 20.79 16.78
C GLU A 394 12.03 19.43 17.49
N ALA A 395 12.41 18.39 16.76
CA ALA A 395 12.54 17.05 17.30
C ALA A 395 13.73 16.99 18.26
N LYS A 396 13.45 16.80 19.55
CA LYS A 396 14.39 16.20 20.49
C LYS A 396 14.47 14.70 20.22
N PHE A 397 15.64 14.25 19.80
CA PHE A 397 15.98 12.84 19.64
C PHE A 397 16.40 12.28 21.00
N GLU A 398 15.75 11.20 21.45
CA GLU A 398 16.34 10.31 22.45
C GLU A 398 17.03 9.16 21.72
N GLU A 399 18.30 8.97 22.10
CA GLU A 399 19.31 8.06 21.57
C GLU A 399 18.92 6.59 21.74
N TYR A 400 19.34 5.73 20.81
CA TYR A 400 20.26 4.61 21.09
C TYR A 400 20.41 3.72 19.84
N ALA A 401 21.53 3.94 19.13
CA ALA A 401 22.28 3.00 18.26
C ALA A 401 23.42 3.70 17.49
N ASP A 402 23.59 5.03 17.64
CA ASP A 402 24.63 5.83 16.97
C ASP A 402 25.98 5.87 17.76
N ASP A 403 25.99 5.60 19.07
CA ASP A 403 27.13 5.86 19.96
C ASP A 403 28.45 5.16 19.57
N ILE A 404 28.42 3.94 19.04
CA ILE A 404 29.66 3.22 18.70
C ILE A 404 30.28 3.77 17.40
N GLN A 405 29.47 4.29 16.47
CA GLN A 405 29.94 4.82 15.18
C GLN A 405 30.31 6.31 15.28
N GLU A 406 29.61 7.07 16.12
CA GLU A 406 29.94 8.47 16.38
C GLU A 406 31.28 8.58 17.12
N HIS A 407 31.59 7.67 18.06
CA HIS A 407 32.87 7.67 18.79
C HIS A 407 34.10 7.45 17.89
N GLU A 408 34.01 6.68 16.80
CA GLU A 408 35.14 6.52 15.86
C GLU A 408 35.37 7.79 15.01
N LEU A 409 34.31 8.53 14.67
CA LEU A 409 34.37 9.80 13.93
C LEU A 409 34.78 10.97 14.84
N GLU A 410 34.35 10.98 16.10
CA GLU A 410 34.79 11.92 17.14
C GLU A 410 36.32 11.89 17.31
N ASN A 411 36.90 10.68 17.34
CA ASN A 411 38.35 10.50 17.39
C ASN A 411 39.10 11.00 16.15
N SER A 412 38.38 11.32 15.06
CA SER A 412 38.92 11.79 13.79
C SER A 412 38.54 13.25 13.48
N MET A 413 37.96 13.98 14.45
CA MET A 413 37.42 15.33 14.24
C MET A 413 38.46 16.32 13.72
N ASP A 414 39.69 16.28 14.22
CA ASP A 414 40.75 17.20 13.79
C ASP A 414 41.11 16.97 12.31
N ILE A 415 41.20 15.71 11.88
CA ILE A 415 41.50 15.36 10.48
C ILE A 415 40.36 15.78 9.56
N ILE A 416 39.11 15.56 9.99
CA ILE A 416 37.91 15.96 9.23
C ILE A 416 37.84 17.49 9.13
N HIS A 417 38.12 18.20 10.24
CA HIS A 417 38.17 19.65 10.30
C HIS A 417 39.20 20.23 9.31
N ASP A 418 40.43 19.73 9.35
CA ASP A 418 41.50 20.23 8.50
C ASP A 418 41.23 19.97 7.02
N LEU A 419 40.66 18.81 6.69
CA LEU A 419 40.22 18.52 5.33
C LEU A 419 39.06 19.42 4.88
N LEU A 420 38.12 19.77 5.76
CA LEU A 420 37.04 20.72 5.45
C LEU A 420 37.57 22.13 5.21
N LEU A 421 38.60 22.56 5.94
CA LEU A 421 39.28 23.83 5.67
C LEU A 421 39.98 23.82 4.31
N ILE A 422 40.62 22.69 3.94
CA ILE A 422 41.19 22.52 2.60
C ILE A 422 40.09 22.59 1.53
N VAL A 423 38.93 21.97 1.76
CA VAL A 423 37.77 22.04 0.82
C VAL A 423 37.24 23.47 0.68
N LYS A 424 37.32 24.28 1.74
CA LYS A 424 36.94 25.71 1.69
C LYS A 424 37.84 26.52 0.77
N GLU A 425 39.14 26.27 0.80
CA GLU A 425 40.13 26.97 -0.03
C GLU A 425 40.22 26.39 -1.45
N ASN A 426 40.09 25.07 -1.58
CA ASN A 426 40.18 24.32 -2.83
C ASN A 426 39.03 23.32 -2.92
N PRO A 427 37.90 23.68 -3.56
CA PRO A 427 36.73 22.82 -3.65
C PRO A 427 37.05 21.49 -4.35
N ILE A 428 36.80 20.37 -3.66
CA ILE A 428 36.94 19.01 -4.20
C ILE A 428 35.59 18.30 -4.21
N SER A 429 35.45 17.27 -5.03
CA SER A 429 34.20 16.50 -5.13
C SER A 429 33.98 15.61 -3.90
N TRP A 430 32.71 15.28 -3.60
CA TRP A 430 32.39 14.37 -2.49
C TRP A 430 33.12 13.02 -2.58
N PRO A 431 33.23 12.36 -3.76
CA PRO A 431 34.02 11.12 -3.88
C PRO A 431 35.51 11.30 -3.61
N GLU A 432 36.11 12.45 -3.95
CA GLU A 432 37.52 12.73 -3.66
C GLU A 432 37.75 12.98 -2.17
N PHE A 433 36.89 13.79 -1.54
CA PHE A 433 36.89 14.01 -0.10
C PHE A 433 36.74 12.70 0.68
N TYR A 434 35.81 11.85 0.24
CA TYR A 434 35.58 10.54 0.81
C TYR A 434 36.80 9.61 0.68
N LYS A 435 37.49 9.62 -0.46
CA LYS A 435 38.74 8.85 -0.67
C LYS A 435 39.89 9.35 0.19
N LEU A 436 40.01 10.66 0.40
CA LEU A 436 41.05 11.24 1.25
C LEU A 436 40.90 10.76 2.70
N LEU A 437 39.67 10.77 3.24
CA LEU A 437 39.40 10.25 4.59
C LEU A 437 39.67 8.75 4.70
N GLN A 438 39.28 7.95 3.71
CA GLN A 438 39.59 6.52 3.68
C GLN A 438 41.11 6.25 3.61
N SER A 439 41.86 7.08 2.88
CA SER A 439 43.33 6.96 2.80
C SER A 439 44.03 7.24 4.14
N GLN A 440 43.37 7.96 5.04
CA GLN A 440 43.81 8.23 6.42
C GLN A 440 43.29 7.17 7.41
N GLY A 441 42.67 6.08 6.93
CA GLY A 441 42.15 4.99 7.75
C GLY A 441 40.81 5.27 8.44
N ILE A 442 40.12 6.36 8.10
CA ILE A 442 38.87 6.77 8.73
C ILE A 442 37.70 6.00 8.10
N LYS A 443 36.87 5.36 8.94
CA LYS A 443 35.61 4.75 8.49
C LYS A 443 34.57 5.85 8.25
N THR A 444 33.90 5.78 7.11
CA THR A 444 33.10 6.89 6.56
C THR A 444 31.58 6.64 6.57
N SER A 445 31.12 5.65 7.36
CA SER A 445 29.68 5.43 7.63
C SER A 445 29.11 6.63 8.40
N GLY A 446 27.97 7.18 7.97
CA GLY A 446 27.34 8.32 8.66
C GLY A 446 28.07 9.67 8.52
N LEU A 447 29.20 9.73 7.81
CA LEU A 447 30.08 10.91 7.72
C LEU A 447 29.34 12.20 7.32
N LEU A 448 28.40 12.15 6.37
CA LEU A 448 27.68 13.36 5.93
C LEU A 448 26.78 13.92 7.04
N LYS A 449 26.15 13.04 7.84
CA LYS A 449 25.33 13.43 9.02
C LYS A 449 26.25 14.01 10.10
N PHE A 450 27.39 13.37 10.35
CA PHE A 450 28.39 13.82 11.31
C PHE A 450 28.98 15.19 10.95
N ILE A 451 29.38 15.41 9.69
CA ILE A 451 29.88 16.71 9.20
C ILE A 451 28.83 17.80 9.38
N LYS A 452 27.58 17.49 9.06
CA LYS A 452 26.47 18.41 9.25
C LYS A 452 26.31 18.78 10.73
N LEU A 453 26.31 17.78 11.62
CA LEU A 453 26.05 17.98 13.03
C LEU A 453 27.16 18.76 13.73
N HIS A 454 28.43 18.44 13.44
CA HIS A 454 29.57 18.92 14.23
C HIS A 454 30.35 20.09 13.61
N PHE A 455 30.22 20.33 12.30
CA PHE A 455 31.06 21.32 11.60
C PHE A 455 30.29 22.39 10.83
N SER A 456 29.05 22.14 10.41
CA SER A 456 28.33 23.06 9.50
C SER A 456 28.11 24.44 10.11
N GLU A 457 27.68 24.51 11.37
CA GLU A 457 27.50 25.77 12.08
C GLU A 457 28.85 26.43 12.42
N LYS A 458 29.82 25.65 12.93
CA LYS A 458 31.14 26.14 13.34
C LYS A 458 31.95 26.75 12.18
N LEU A 459 31.89 26.13 11.01
CA LEU A 459 32.66 26.56 9.84
C LEU A 459 31.86 27.40 8.84
N GLY A 460 30.55 27.57 9.07
CA GLY A 460 29.67 28.41 8.26
C GLY A 460 29.36 27.81 6.89
N PHE A 461 28.73 26.64 6.83
CA PHE A 461 28.30 26.04 5.56
C PHE A 461 27.00 25.24 5.69
N SER A 462 26.41 24.89 4.54
CA SER A 462 25.34 23.88 4.44
C SER A 462 25.71 22.76 3.46
N LEU A 463 25.03 21.62 3.60
CA LEU A 463 25.20 20.46 2.73
C LEU A 463 23.97 20.27 1.86
N ASP A 464 24.17 20.10 0.55
CA ASP A 464 23.09 19.76 -0.37
C ASP A 464 22.73 18.27 -0.34
N ARG A 465 21.43 17.95 -0.36
CA ARG A 465 20.95 16.55 -0.32
C ARG A 465 21.20 15.82 -1.64
N PRO A 466 21.49 14.49 -1.61
CA PRO A 466 21.99 13.77 -2.76
C PRO A 466 20.90 13.53 -3.81
N ARG A 467 21.02 14.16 -4.98
CA ARG A 467 20.45 13.60 -6.22
C ARG A 467 21.52 13.22 -7.26
N SER A 468 22.75 13.72 -7.14
CA SER A 468 23.90 13.29 -7.96
C SER A 468 25.21 13.92 -7.43
N HIS A 469 25.90 13.26 -6.50
CA HIS A 469 27.18 13.73 -5.95
C HIS A 469 28.37 13.39 -6.87
N THR A 470 28.42 14.01 -8.05
CA THR A 470 29.57 13.96 -8.97
C THR A 470 30.29 15.31 -9.12
N GLY A 471 29.85 16.35 -8.41
CA GLY A 471 30.43 17.71 -8.48
C GLY A 471 31.05 18.20 -7.17
N VAL A 472 31.75 19.34 -7.23
CA VAL A 472 32.39 20.02 -6.09
C VAL A 472 31.40 20.79 -5.19
N ASN A 473 30.15 20.97 -5.65
CA ASN A 473 29.12 21.77 -4.96
C ASN A 473 28.30 20.95 -3.95
N TRP A 474 28.95 20.11 -3.14
CA TRP A 474 28.29 19.37 -2.07
C TRP A 474 28.35 20.10 -0.71
N ILE A 475 29.21 21.11 -0.61
CA ILE A 475 29.25 22.12 0.46
C ILE A 475 28.93 23.49 -0.13
N ASN A 476 28.00 24.21 0.48
CA ASN A 476 27.73 25.63 0.20
C ASN A 476 28.16 26.47 1.42
N TRP A 477 29.27 27.19 1.29
CA TRP A 477 29.80 28.08 2.33
C TRP A 477 29.02 29.39 2.42
N TYR A 478 28.80 29.89 3.63
CA TYR A 478 28.11 31.16 3.93
C TYR A 478 29.08 32.26 4.34
#